data_AF-A0AA43BD48-F1
#
_entry.id   AF-A0AA43BD48-F1
#
_cell.length_a   1.000
_cell.length_b   1.000
_cell.length_c   1.000
_cell.angle_alpha   90.00
_cell.angle_beta   90.00
_cell.angle_gamma   90.00
#
_symmetry.space_group_name_H-M   'P 1'
#
loop_
_entity.id
_entity.type
_entity.pdbx_description
1 polymer ?
#
loop_
_entity_poly.entity_id
_entity_poly.type
_entity_poly.pdbx_seq_one_letter_code
_entity_poly.pdbx_strand_id
1 'polypeptide(L)'
;MRHDRIPDDLKRLAFEFFYWFSRFEFALKEARYLKSTEEGAKAEVSWDLFIEMNRDGYHLTPAGQALIDAKPQRQIVGDGELAFRDVGFNAGATDLERVVRLANTVRNNLFHGGKHGSDYWDEPNRMRDLLTTAIKAIDDLAAQAGLQGDYERYY
;
A
#
# COMPACT_ATOMS: atom_id res chain seq x y z
N MET A 1 14.32 12.11 0.61
CA MET A 1 14.92 11.95 -0.75
C MET A 1 14.86 13.23 -1.60
N ARG A 2 15.98 13.67 -2.21
CA ARG A 2 15.98 14.79 -3.18
C ARG A 2 15.73 14.26 -4.60
N HIS A 3 14.87 14.93 -5.37
CA HIS A 3 14.47 14.50 -6.72
C HIS A 3 15.65 14.27 -7.69
N ASP A 4 16.66 15.15 -7.65
CA ASP A 4 17.86 15.09 -8.49
C ASP A 4 18.82 13.94 -8.12
N ARG A 5 18.58 13.26 -6.99
CA ARG A 5 19.41 12.14 -6.49
C ARG A 5 18.71 10.79 -6.59
N ILE A 6 17.49 10.73 -7.14
CA ILE A 6 16.77 9.48 -7.34
C ILE A 6 17.26 8.84 -8.65
N PRO A 7 17.76 7.61 -8.64
CA PRO A 7 18.07 6.87 -9.86
C PRO A 7 16.84 6.75 -10.78
N ASP A 8 17.03 6.84 -12.10
CA ASP A 8 15.91 6.87 -13.05
C ASP A 8 15.06 5.58 -13.03
N ASP A 9 15.69 4.44 -12.77
CA ASP A 9 15.00 3.16 -12.58
C ASP A 9 14.06 3.21 -11.37
N LEU A 10 14.49 3.84 -10.27
CA LEU A 10 13.68 4.01 -9.06
C LEU A 10 12.56 5.04 -9.28
N LYS A 11 12.79 6.10 -10.07
CA LYS A 11 11.72 7.04 -10.48
C LYS A 11 10.62 6.31 -11.25
N ARG A 12 11.01 5.49 -12.24
CA ARG A 12 10.06 4.68 -13.02
C ARG A 12 9.29 3.74 -12.11
N LEU A 13 9.99 3.02 -11.23
CA LEU A 13 9.33 2.08 -10.32
C LEU A 13 8.38 2.77 -9.33
N ALA A 14 8.74 3.95 -8.82
CA ALA A 14 7.86 4.73 -7.96
C ALA A 14 6.61 5.22 -8.71
N PHE A 15 6.76 5.60 -9.99
CA PHE A 15 5.62 5.91 -10.86
C PHE A 15 4.73 4.69 -11.11
N GLU A 16 5.30 3.53 -11.45
CA GLU A 16 4.56 2.28 -11.64
C GLU A 16 3.76 1.93 -10.38
N PHE A 17 4.41 1.95 -9.20
CA PHE A 17 3.74 1.69 -7.94
C PHE A 17 2.61 2.70 -7.68
N PHE A 18 2.87 4.00 -7.87
CA PHE A 18 1.84 5.02 -7.70
C PHE A 18 0.66 4.80 -8.64
N TYR A 19 0.92 4.48 -9.91
CA TYR A 19 -0.10 4.21 -10.91
C TYR A 19 -0.96 3.01 -10.52
N TRP A 20 -0.34 1.86 -10.24
CA TRP A 20 -1.03 0.62 -9.92
C TRP A 20 -1.78 0.70 -8.60
N PHE A 21 -1.20 1.32 -7.57
CA PHE A 21 -1.92 1.59 -6.32
C PHE A 21 -3.17 2.46 -6.58
N SER A 22 -3.02 3.52 -7.38
CA SER A 22 -4.14 4.41 -7.73
C SER A 22 -5.22 3.70 -8.54
N ARG A 23 -4.84 2.76 -9.42
CA ARG A 23 -5.78 1.90 -10.15
C ARG A 23 -6.54 0.97 -9.23
N PHE A 24 -5.87 0.40 -8.23
CA PHE A 24 -6.52 -0.43 -7.23
C PHE A 24 -7.51 0.37 -6.39
N GLU A 25 -7.13 1.56 -5.91
CA GLU A 25 -8.05 2.47 -5.23
C GLU A 25 -9.28 2.81 -6.09
N PHE A 26 -9.09 3.01 -7.40
CA PHE A 26 -10.20 3.21 -8.32
C PHE A 26 -11.11 1.97 -8.40
N ALA A 27 -10.55 0.78 -8.62
CA ALA A 27 -11.34 -0.46 -8.73
C ALA A 27 -12.15 -0.74 -7.46
N LEU A 28 -11.57 -0.43 -6.29
CA LEU A 28 -12.28 -0.51 -5.01
C LEU A 28 -13.48 0.44 -4.94
N LYS A 29 -13.36 1.66 -5.47
CA LYS A 29 -14.47 2.63 -5.50
C LYS A 29 -15.59 2.19 -6.44
N GLU A 30 -15.26 1.70 -7.63
CA GLU A 30 -16.25 1.17 -8.58
C GLU A 30 -17.01 -0.02 -7.97
N ALA A 31 -16.29 -0.89 -7.25
CA ALA A 31 -16.87 -2.00 -6.49
C ALA A 31 -17.53 -1.61 -5.16
N ARG A 32 -17.73 -0.30 -4.90
CA ARG A 32 -18.44 0.24 -3.72
C ARG A 32 -17.78 -0.02 -2.36
N TYR A 33 -16.48 -0.28 -2.31
CA TYR A 33 -15.70 -0.28 -1.07
C TYR A 33 -15.47 1.17 -0.59
N LEU A 34 -16.53 1.84 -0.16
CA LEU A 34 -16.56 3.25 0.19
C LEU A 34 -16.74 3.47 1.69
N LYS A 35 -16.14 4.53 2.23
CA LYS A 35 -16.39 4.94 3.63
C LYS A 35 -17.80 5.47 3.86
N SER A 36 -18.43 6.01 2.81
CA SER A 36 -19.82 6.47 2.81
C SER A 36 -20.42 6.26 1.42
N THR A 37 -21.70 5.90 1.39
CA THR A 37 -22.51 5.76 0.16
C THR A 37 -23.58 6.85 0.05
N GLU A 38 -23.56 7.85 0.92
CA GLU A 38 -24.50 8.97 0.88
C GLU A 38 -24.24 9.88 -0.32
N GLU A 39 -25.30 10.41 -0.92
CA GLU A 39 -25.20 11.36 -2.01
C GLU A 39 -24.49 12.65 -1.57
N GLY A 40 -23.54 13.13 -2.36
CA GLY A 40 -22.74 14.31 -2.05
C GLY A 40 -21.56 14.07 -1.09
N ALA A 41 -21.44 12.86 -0.52
CA ALA A 41 -20.26 12.50 0.28
C ALA A 41 -19.01 12.30 -0.58
N LYS A 42 -17.83 12.39 0.03
CA LYS A 42 -16.56 12.10 -0.64
C LYS A 42 -16.45 10.60 -0.93
N ALA A 43 -16.14 10.24 -2.18
CA ALA A 43 -15.83 8.88 -2.59
C ALA A 43 -14.42 8.44 -2.13
N GLU A 44 -14.28 8.18 -0.85
CA GLU A 44 -13.06 7.64 -0.23
C GLU A 44 -13.15 6.11 -0.08
N VAL A 45 -12.05 5.42 -0.35
CA VAL A 45 -11.95 3.96 -0.17
C VAL A 45 -12.07 3.62 1.31
N SER A 46 -12.87 2.60 1.63
CA SER A 46 -12.88 1.94 2.93
C SER A 46 -12.04 0.66 2.87
N TRP A 47 -10.79 0.77 3.31
CA TRP A 47 -9.90 -0.39 3.43
C TRP A 47 -10.39 -1.41 4.45
N ASP A 48 -11.03 -0.95 5.53
CA ASP A 48 -11.59 -1.83 6.55
C ASP A 48 -12.76 -2.66 5.97
N LEU A 49 -13.63 -2.06 5.15
CA LEU A 49 -14.69 -2.79 4.46
C LEU A 49 -14.12 -3.79 3.45
N PHE A 50 -13.07 -3.41 2.71
CA PHE A 50 -12.38 -4.35 1.81
C PHE A 50 -11.83 -5.56 2.56
N ILE A 51 -11.15 -5.33 3.69
CA ILE A 51 -10.63 -6.41 4.55
C ILE A 51 -11.78 -7.27 5.08
N GLU A 52 -12.85 -6.65 5.61
CA GLU A 52 -14.00 -7.37 6.18
C GLU A 52 -14.66 -8.29 5.16
N MET A 53 -14.87 -7.83 3.92
CA MET A 53 -15.58 -8.59 2.90
C MET A 53 -14.72 -9.69 2.26
N ASN A 54 -13.39 -9.57 2.28
CA ASN A 54 -12.50 -10.48 1.55
C ASN A 54 -11.67 -11.39 2.48
N ARG A 55 -11.71 -11.18 3.81
CA ARG A 55 -10.86 -11.91 4.77
C ARG A 55 -10.96 -13.43 4.72
N ASP A 56 -12.14 -13.97 4.42
CA ASP A 56 -12.39 -15.42 4.45
C ASP A 56 -11.99 -16.10 3.13
N GLY A 57 -11.98 -15.34 2.03
CA GLY A 57 -11.56 -15.82 0.70
C GLY A 57 -10.10 -15.54 0.37
N TYR A 58 -9.41 -14.74 1.18
CA TYR A 58 -8.03 -14.37 0.93
C TYR A 58 -7.06 -15.50 1.26
N HIS A 59 -6.13 -15.74 0.35
CA HIS A 59 -5.00 -16.63 0.52
C HIS A 59 -3.69 -15.83 0.45
N LEU A 60 -2.84 -16.03 1.45
CA LEU A 60 -1.54 -15.36 1.51
C LEU A 60 -0.65 -15.82 0.35
N THR A 61 -0.25 -14.87 -0.49
CA THR A 61 0.66 -15.11 -1.61
C THR A 61 2.12 -14.91 -1.22
N PRO A 62 3.08 -15.39 -2.03
CA PRO A 62 4.49 -15.09 -1.79
C PRO A 62 4.81 -13.59 -1.74
N ALA A 63 4.13 -12.77 -2.54
CA ALA A 63 4.31 -11.31 -2.51
C ALA A 63 3.73 -10.70 -1.23
N GLY A 64 2.55 -11.16 -0.79
CA GLY A 64 1.97 -10.75 0.49
C GLY A 64 2.88 -11.11 1.67
N GLN A 65 3.41 -12.33 1.70
CA GLN A 65 4.35 -12.77 2.73
C GLN A 65 5.64 -11.94 2.71
N ALA A 66 6.21 -11.70 1.53
CA ALA A 66 7.39 -10.85 1.40
C ALA A 66 7.14 -9.41 1.89
N LEU A 67 5.95 -8.85 1.67
CA LEU A 67 5.58 -7.53 2.18
C LEU A 67 5.48 -7.51 3.71
N ILE A 68 4.92 -8.58 4.30
CA ILE A 68 4.87 -8.78 5.76
C ILE A 68 6.29 -8.84 6.33
N ASP A 69 7.16 -9.62 5.70
CA ASP A 69 8.54 -9.81 6.17
C ASP A 69 9.41 -8.56 5.98
N ALA A 70 9.12 -7.75 4.97
CA ALA A 70 9.77 -6.46 4.75
C ALA A 70 9.47 -5.44 5.87
N LYS A 71 8.34 -5.58 6.57
CA LYS A 71 7.93 -4.76 7.73
C LYS A 71 8.03 -3.25 7.50
N PRO A 72 7.38 -2.66 6.46
CA PRO A 72 7.38 -1.22 6.24
C PRO A 72 6.94 -0.45 7.50
N GLN A 73 7.75 0.53 7.90
CA GLN A 73 7.46 1.37 9.06
C GLN A 73 6.56 2.52 8.69
N ARG A 74 5.55 2.85 9.49
CA ARG A 74 4.71 4.03 9.27
C ARG A 74 5.33 5.29 9.88
N GLN A 75 5.16 6.41 9.21
CA GLN A 75 5.45 7.71 9.80
C GLN A 75 4.38 8.05 10.86
N ILE A 76 4.82 8.57 12.00
CA ILE A 76 3.99 8.96 13.14
C ILE A 76 4.41 10.33 13.67
N VAL A 77 3.52 10.96 14.44
CA VAL A 77 3.88 12.12 15.28
C VAL A 77 4.66 11.61 16.50
N GLY A 78 5.91 12.04 16.64
CA GLY A 78 6.76 11.80 17.80
C GLY A 78 6.77 12.99 18.77
N ASP A 79 7.75 13.02 19.68
CA ASP A 79 7.91 14.11 20.64
C ASP A 79 8.58 15.33 19.97
N GLY A 80 7.77 16.29 19.55
CA GLY A 80 8.24 17.53 18.89
C GLY A 80 8.67 17.38 17.42
N GLU A 81 8.74 16.15 16.89
CA GLU A 81 9.10 15.87 15.49
C GLU A 81 8.37 14.63 14.92
N LEU A 82 8.50 14.40 13.61
CA LEU A 82 8.00 13.18 12.97
C LEU A 82 8.96 12.01 13.25
N ALA A 83 8.41 10.84 13.56
CA ALA A 83 9.15 9.61 13.78
C ALA A 83 8.64 8.47 12.88
N PHE A 84 9.37 7.37 12.82
CA PHE A 84 8.92 6.14 12.18
C PHE A 84 8.76 5.04 13.23
N ARG A 85 7.75 4.18 13.05
CA ARG A 85 7.52 3.02 13.90
C ARG A 85 6.94 1.87 13.09
N ASP A 86 7.21 0.66 13.54
CA ASP A 86 6.57 -0.54 13.01
C ASP A 86 5.04 -0.40 13.02
N VAL A 87 4.39 -0.96 11.99
CA VAL A 87 2.95 -1.07 11.93
C VAL A 87 2.53 -2.15 12.94
N GLY A 88 1.85 -1.72 14.01
CA GLY A 88 1.32 -2.62 15.03
C GLY A 88 0.05 -3.31 14.55
N PHE A 89 -0.09 -4.59 14.90
CA PHE A 89 -1.26 -5.41 14.61
C PHE A 89 -1.85 -5.98 15.89
N ASN A 90 -3.18 -6.04 15.97
CA ASN A 90 -3.87 -6.68 17.09
C ASN A 90 -3.64 -8.20 17.07
N ALA A 91 -3.76 -8.83 18.23
CA ALA A 91 -3.79 -10.28 18.32
C ALA A 91 -4.97 -10.82 17.48
N GLY A 92 -4.66 -11.61 16.45
CA GLY A 92 -5.66 -12.15 15.52
C GLY A 92 -5.82 -11.36 14.21
N ALA A 93 -5.01 -10.32 13.95
CA ALA A 93 -4.99 -9.67 12.64
C ALA A 93 -4.71 -10.70 11.52
N THR A 94 -5.59 -10.73 10.52
CA THR A 94 -5.50 -11.66 9.39
C THR A 94 -4.34 -11.29 8.48
N ASP A 95 -3.91 -12.24 7.64
CA ASP A 95 -2.86 -11.95 6.66
C ASP A 95 -3.31 -10.89 5.64
N LEU A 96 -4.59 -10.90 5.24
CA LEU A 96 -5.17 -9.85 4.40
C LEU A 96 -5.02 -8.46 5.04
N GLU A 97 -5.39 -8.33 6.32
CA GLU A 97 -5.26 -7.07 7.05
C GLU A 97 -3.80 -6.59 7.07
N ARG A 98 -2.85 -7.51 7.33
CA ARG A 98 -1.43 -7.19 7.34
C ARG A 98 -0.97 -6.68 5.98
N VAL A 99 -1.26 -7.40 4.91
CA VAL A 99 -0.85 -7.02 3.55
C VAL A 99 -1.44 -5.66 3.17
N VAL A 100 -2.74 -5.44 3.38
CA VAL A 100 -3.41 -4.17 3.05
C VAL A 100 -2.82 -3.00 3.84
N ARG A 101 -2.68 -3.13 5.17
CA ARG A 101 -2.15 -2.03 6.00
C ARG A 101 -0.69 -1.71 5.67
N LEU A 102 0.12 -2.71 5.33
CA LEU A 102 1.52 -2.52 4.92
C LEU A 102 1.61 -1.89 3.54
N ALA A 103 0.80 -2.30 2.55
CA ALA A 103 0.75 -1.66 1.24
C ALA A 103 0.35 -0.18 1.33
N ASN A 104 -0.67 0.12 2.16
CA ASN A 104 -1.07 1.49 2.47
C ASN A 104 0.07 2.29 3.12
N THR A 105 0.89 1.64 3.94
CA THR A 105 2.07 2.27 4.56
C THR A 105 3.13 2.60 3.52
N VAL A 106 3.41 1.71 2.58
CA VAL A 106 4.31 1.98 1.44
C VAL A 106 3.82 3.17 0.63
N ARG A 107 2.51 3.21 0.31
CA ARG A 107 1.91 4.36 -0.37
C ARG A 107 2.11 5.63 0.44
N ASN A 108 1.69 5.66 1.70
CA ASN A 108 1.68 6.87 2.52
C ASN A 108 3.06 7.47 2.77
N ASN A 109 4.10 6.64 2.70
CA ASN A 109 5.48 7.09 2.87
C ASN A 109 6.24 7.25 1.55
N LEU A 110 5.61 6.99 0.39
CA LEU A 110 6.24 7.15 -0.91
C LEU A 110 6.73 8.60 -1.06
N PHE A 111 8.03 8.79 -1.27
CA PHE A 111 8.75 10.07 -1.29
C PHE A 111 8.86 10.81 0.04
N HIS A 112 8.24 10.33 1.12
CA HIS A 112 8.35 10.90 2.45
C HIS A 112 9.56 10.31 3.19
N GLY A 113 10.73 10.89 2.94
CA GLY A 113 11.89 10.69 3.82
C GLY A 113 11.72 11.50 5.11
N GLY A 114 12.32 11.03 6.21
CA GLY A 114 12.42 11.85 7.42
C GLY A 114 13.19 13.15 7.15
N LYS A 115 12.91 14.21 7.91
CA LYS A 115 13.67 15.47 7.86
C LYS A 115 15.18 15.25 8.11
N HIS A 116 15.51 14.20 8.88
CA HIS A 116 16.86 13.75 9.19
C HIS A 116 17.29 12.50 8.40
N GLY A 117 16.53 12.15 7.35
CA GLY A 117 16.60 10.86 6.71
C GLY A 117 16.00 9.78 7.59
N SER A 118 15.45 8.74 6.97
CA SER A 118 15.40 7.45 7.64
C SER A 118 16.18 6.51 6.75
N ASP A 119 17.23 5.87 7.25
CA ASP A 119 17.97 4.85 6.50
C ASP A 119 17.03 3.78 5.93
N TYR A 120 15.88 3.59 6.58
CA TYR A 120 14.81 2.72 6.13
C TYR A 120 14.18 3.14 4.78
N TRP A 121 13.81 4.40 4.62
CA TRP A 121 13.12 4.91 3.41
C TRP A 121 14.05 5.67 2.45
N ASP A 122 15.30 5.94 2.82
CA ASP A 122 16.25 6.62 1.94
C ASP A 122 17.28 5.66 1.31
N GLU A 123 17.26 4.35 1.65
CA GLU A 123 18.11 3.33 1.01
C GLU A 123 17.49 2.84 -0.32
N PRO A 124 18.14 3.06 -1.48
CA PRO A 124 17.54 2.79 -2.78
C PRO A 124 17.22 1.32 -3.06
N ASN A 125 18.04 0.36 -2.61
CA ASN A 125 17.81 -1.06 -2.92
C ASN A 125 16.60 -1.59 -2.17
N ARG A 126 16.48 -1.27 -0.89
CA ARG A 126 15.31 -1.57 -0.06
C ARG A 126 14.06 -0.94 -0.65
N MET A 127 14.13 0.31 -1.13
CA MET A 127 12.97 0.93 -1.78
C MET A 127 12.59 0.19 -3.05
N ARG A 128 13.55 -0.26 -3.88
CA ARG A 128 13.25 -1.07 -5.06
C ARG A 128 12.53 -2.36 -4.69
N ASP A 129 13.05 -3.09 -3.71
CA ASP A 129 12.47 -4.35 -3.27
C ASP A 129 11.06 -4.14 -2.72
N LEU A 130 10.88 -3.09 -1.92
CA LEU A 130 9.60 -2.77 -1.30
C LEU A 130 8.55 -2.36 -2.32
N LEU A 131 8.89 -1.49 -3.28
CA LEU A 131 7.96 -1.07 -4.34
C LEU A 131 7.60 -2.24 -5.26
N THR A 132 8.59 -3.04 -5.67
CA THR A 132 8.35 -4.23 -6.51
C THR A 132 7.44 -5.24 -5.80
N THR A 133 7.67 -5.46 -4.51
CA THR A 133 6.86 -6.38 -3.70
C THR A 133 5.45 -5.84 -3.49
N ALA A 134 5.31 -4.54 -3.22
CA ALA A 134 4.02 -3.91 -3.02
C ALA A 134 3.16 -3.90 -4.29
N ILE A 135 3.75 -3.68 -5.48
CA ILE A 135 3.03 -3.80 -6.77
C ILE A 135 2.44 -5.20 -6.90
N LYS A 136 3.27 -6.25 -6.77
CA LYS A 136 2.80 -7.64 -6.88
C LYS A 136 1.72 -7.99 -5.85
N ALA A 137 1.87 -7.50 -4.62
CA ALA A 137 0.86 -7.71 -3.59
C ALA A 137 -0.48 -7.05 -3.97
N ILE A 138 -0.46 -5.88 -4.62
CA ILE A 138 -1.67 -5.20 -5.11
C ILE A 138 -2.28 -5.95 -6.29
N ASP A 139 -1.47 -6.45 -7.22
CA ASP A 139 -1.93 -7.32 -8.32
C ASP A 139 -2.67 -8.54 -7.77
N ASP A 140 -2.07 -9.23 -6.79
CA ASP A 140 -2.66 -10.40 -6.14
C ASP A 140 -3.96 -10.06 -5.39
N LEU A 141 -4.03 -8.90 -4.73
CA LEU A 141 -5.24 -8.44 -4.04
C LEU A 141 -6.38 -8.15 -5.04
N ALA A 142 -6.07 -7.45 -6.13
CA ALA A 142 -7.03 -7.20 -7.20
C ALA A 142 -7.54 -8.51 -7.81
N ALA A 143 -6.64 -9.50 -7.95
CA ALA A 143 -6.96 -10.82 -8.46
C ALA A 143 -7.96 -11.58 -7.58
N GLN A 144 -7.59 -11.74 -6.31
CA GLN A 144 -8.38 -12.55 -5.38
C GLN A 144 -9.72 -11.90 -5.04
N ALA A 145 -9.81 -10.58 -5.12
CA ALA A 145 -11.06 -9.85 -4.93
C ALA A 145 -11.95 -9.78 -6.20
N GLY A 146 -11.51 -10.35 -7.33
CA GLY A 146 -12.26 -10.31 -8.59
C GLY A 146 -12.37 -8.90 -9.20
N LEU A 147 -11.38 -8.03 -8.95
CA LEU A 147 -11.38 -6.64 -9.36
C LEU A 147 -10.51 -6.37 -10.61
N GLN A 148 -9.98 -7.41 -11.25
CA GLN A 148 -9.02 -7.28 -12.36
C GLN A 148 -9.51 -6.42 -13.53
N GLY A 149 -10.77 -6.57 -13.94
CA GLY A 149 -11.30 -5.83 -15.09
C GLY A 149 -11.19 -4.32 -14.90
N ASP A 150 -11.67 -3.82 -13.76
CA ASP A 150 -11.53 -2.41 -13.42
C ASP A 150 -10.07 -2.04 -13.10
N TYR A 151 -9.30 -2.91 -12.46
CA TYR A 151 -7.89 -2.67 -12.14
C TYR A 151 -7.06 -2.41 -13.41
N GLU A 152 -7.16 -3.29 -14.41
CA GLU A 152 -6.37 -3.27 -15.65
C GLU A 152 -7.05 -2.52 -16.80
N ARG A 153 -8.35 -2.16 -16.68
CA ARG A 153 -9.20 -1.59 -17.74
C ARG A 153 -9.42 -2.48 -18.95
N TYR A 154 -9.53 -3.79 -18.74
CA TYR A 154 -9.98 -4.72 -19.78
C TYR A 154 -11.42 -5.16 -19.45
N TYR A 155 -12.36 -4.89 -20.36
CA TYR A 155 -13.78 -5.26 -20.27
C TYR A 155 -14.14 -6.23 -21.39
#